data_AF-A0A1F3NFP4-F1
#
_entry.id   AF-A0A1F3NFP4-F1
#
_cell.length_a   1.000
_cell.length_b   1.000
_cell.length_c   1.000
_cell.angle_alpha   90.00
_cell.angle_beta   90.00
_cell.angle_gamma   90.00
#
_symmetry.space_group_name_H-M   'P 1'
#
loop_
_entity.id
_entity.type
_entity.pdbx_description
1 polymer ?
#
loop_
_entity_poly.entity_id
_entity_poly.type
_entity_poly.pdbx_seq_one_letter_code
_entity_poly.pdbx_strand_id
1 'polypeptide(L)'
;MKNKGEILAAILQEFKDCYFFLHNTKEFAVVEKIMNEGFIFESQLPHSTDRVNPNEPIEITYFLFQRKDYGMYTIIIGIPKAIYEIYSEVSNRFDTGIEEVMTISDPYYGDNDELIYTASPKHIFGYFNIRTAEFFRNKNWDPSFNNNLLRPPAKRPVKPDKLQ
;
A
#
# COMPACT_ATOMS: atom_id res chain seq x y z
N MET A 1 -20.38 4.75 21.81
CA MET A 1 -19.63 3.62 21.21
C MET A 1 -18.86 4.16 20.03
N LYS A 2 -17.57 3.82 19.89
CA LYS A 2 -16.82 4.18 18.69
C LYS A 2 -17.31 3.36 17.50
N ASN A 3 -17.49 3.97 16.35
CA ASN A 3 -17.76 3.26 15.11
C ASN A 3 -16.48 2.58 14.59
N LYS A 4 -16.60 1.71 13.58
CA LYS A 4 -15.47 0.92 13.06
C LYS A 4 -14.34 1.78 12.49
N GLY A 5 -14.68 2.90 11.84
CA GLY A 5 -13.70 3.86 11.34
C GLY A 5 -12.97 4.57 12.47
N GLU A 6 -13.67 4.96 13.55
CA GLU A 6 -13.06 5.53 14.76
C GLU A 6 -12.15 4.54 15.51
N ILE A 7 -12.48 3.24 15.48
CA ILE A 7 -11.63 2.18 16.03
C ILE A 7 -10.33 2.10 15.22
N LEU A 8 -10.44 1.96 13.89
CA LEU A 8 -9.25 1.88 13.03
C LEU A 8 -8.42 3.17 13.10
N ALA A 9 -9.05 4.34 13.07
CA ALA A 9 -8.36 5.63 13.21
C ALA A 9 -7.55 5.72 14.50
N ALA A 10 -8.12 5.30 15.64
CA ALA A 10 -7.42 5.30 16.92
C ALA A 10 -6.17 4.41 16.90
N ILE A 11 -6.24 3.23 16.26
CA ILE A 11 -5.10 2.33 16.09
C ILE A 11 -4.01 2.98 15.23
N LEU A 12 -4.39 3.57 14.10
CA LEU A 12 -3.44 4.22 13.19
C LEU A 12 -2.83 5.50 13.76
N GLN A 13 -3.54 6.19 14.66
CA GLN A 13 -3.08 7.42 15.30
C GLN A 13 -1.86 7.19 16.21
N GLU A 14 -1.69 6.00 16.77
CA GLU A 14 -0.46 5.59 17.49
C GLU A 14 0.78 5.63 16.58
N PHE A 15 0.58 5.62 15.26
CA PHE A 15 1.60 5.60 14.22
C PHE A 15 1.45 6.80 13.26
N LYS A 16 1.04 7.96 13.79
CA LYS A 16 0.76 9.21 13.04
C LYS A 16 1.89 9.72 12.12
N ASP A 17 3.11 9.20 12.29
CA ASP A 17 4.27 9.50 11.45
C ASP A 17 4.44 8.53 10.28
N CYS A 18 3.35 7.86 9.89
CA CYS A 18 3.24 7.12 8.63
C CYS A 18 2.25 7.78 7.68
N TYR A 19 2.45 7.54 6.39
CA TYR A 19 1.38 7.60 5.41
C TYR A 19 0.65 6.26 5.36
N PHE A 20 -0.68 6.32 5.41
CA PHE A 20 -1.53 5.15 5.37
C PHE A 20 -2.33 5.11 4.07
N PHE A 21 -2.36 3.94 3.46
CA PHE A 21 -3.16 3.64 2.29
C PHE A 21 -4.00 2.40 2.58
N LEU A 22 -5.29 2.48 2.25
CA LEU A 22 -6.26 1.42 2.51
C LEU A 22 -6.69 0.74 1.21
N HIS A 23 -6.83 -0.58 1.26
CA HIS A 23 -7.31 -1.39 0.14
C HIS A 23 -8.27 -2.48 0.65
N ASN A 24 -9.43 -2.64 0.02
CA ASN A 24 -10.40 -3.67 0.41
C ASN A 24 -10.29 -4.92 -0.46
N THR A 25 -10.35 -6.08 0.18
CA THR A 25 -10.42 -7.39 -0.48
C THR A 25 -11.45 -8.31 0.19
N LYS A 26 -12.01 -9.23 -0.60
CA LYS A 26 -13.08 -10.15 -0.17
C LYS A 26 -12.53 -11.40 0.50
N GLU A 27 -11.42 -11.92 -0.03
CA GLU A 27 -10.94 -13.26 0.28
C GLU A 27 -9.78 -13.19 1.27
N PHE A 28 -9.86 -14.00 2.32
CA PHE A 28 -8.79 -14.07 3.32
C PHE A 28 -7.48 -14.60 2.71
N ALA A 29 -7.54 -15.50 1.73
CA ALA A 29 -6.37 -15.97 1.01
C ALA A 29 -5.59 -14.83 0.32
N VAL A 30 -6.31 -13.81 -0.19
CA VAL A 30 -5.69 -12.60 -0.76
C VAL A 30 -5.03 -11.76 0.33
N VAL A 31 -5.65 -11.67 1.51
CA VAL A 31 -5.04 -11.00 2.68
C VAL A 31 -3.73 -11.68 3.06
N GLU A 32 -3.73 -13.01 3.19
CA GLU A 32 -2.53 -13.78 3.53
C GLU A 32 -1.44 -13.59 2.48
N LYS A 33 -1.80 -13.61 1.19
CA LYS A 33 -0.86 -13.34 0.11
C LYS A 33 -0.24 -11.95 0.26
N ILE A 34 -1.04 -10.90 0.43
CA ILE A 34 -0.55 -9.52 0.54
C ILE A 34 0.35 -9.34 1.78
N MET A 35 -0.02 -9.93 2.91
CA MET A 35 0.75 -9.83 4.16
C MET A 35 2.13 -10.51 4.06
N ASN A 36 2.26 -11.56 3.24
CA ASN A 36 3.50 -12.34 3.12
C ASN A 36 4.35 -11.96 1.90
N GLU A 37 3.71 -11.66 0.77
CA GLU A 37 4.39 -11.44 -0.52
C GLU A 37 4.44 -9.95 -0.91
N GLY A 38 3.63 -9.10 -0.28
CA GLY A 38 3.53 -7.68 -0.59
C GLY A 38 2.30 -7.34 -1.43
N PHE A 39 2.13 -6.05 -1.71
CA PHE A 39 0.98 -5.52 -2.44
C PHE A 39 1.35 -5.20 -3.89
N ILE A 40 0.71 -5.90 -4.82
CA ILE A 40 0.86 -5.68 -6.26
C ILE A 40 -0.14 -4.62 -6.71
N PHE A 41 0.30 -3.64 -7.50
CA PHE A 41 -0.55 -2.56 -7.98
C PHE A 41 -0.14 -2.07 -9.37
N GLU A 42 -1.09 -1.46 -10.07
CA GLU A 42 -0.96 -1.00 -11.45
C GLU A 42 -0.71 0.50 -11.49
N SER A 43 0.29 0.91 -12.27
CA SER A 43 0.72 2.28 -12.58
C SER A 43 1.09 3.15 -11.38
N GLN A 44 0.18 3.37 -10.45
CA GLN A 44 0.33 4.21 -9.26
C GLN A 44 -0.41 3.61 -8.07
N LEU A 45 0.17 3.71 -6.88
CA LEU A 45 -0.43 3.16 -5.66
C LEU A 45 -1.86 3.69 -5.38
N PRO A 46 -2.17 4.98 -5.60
CA PRO A 46 -3.53 5.52 -5.42
C PRO A 46 -4.59 4.98 -6.39
N HIS A 47 -4.22 4.27 -7.46
CA HIS A 47 -5.23 3.66 -8.35
C HIS A 47 -5.95 2.49 -7.68
N SER A 48 -5.26 1.79 -6.78
CA SER A 48 -5.80 0.61 -6.08
C SER A 48 -6.03 0.85 -4.59
N THR A 49 -5.70 2.04 -4.09
CA THR A 49 -5.75 2.36 -2.66
C THR A 49 -6.29 3.76 -2.41
N ASP A 50 -6.85 3.99 -1.23
CA ASP A 50 -7.23 5.33 -0.77
C ASP A 50 -6.27 5.76 0.35
N ARG A 51 -5.62 6.92 0.19
CA ARG A 51 -4.79 7.52 1.24
C ARG A 51 -5.69 8.11 2.33
N VAL A 52 -5.36 7.88 3.59
CA VAL A 52 -6.16 8.36 4.73
C VAL A 52 -5.31 9.06 5.79
N ASN A 53 -5.90 10.05 6.47
CA ASN A 53 -5.31 10.70 7.63
C ASN A 53 -5.91 10.12 8.93
N PRO A 54 -5.12 9.50 9.84
CA PRO A 54 -5.65 8.95 11.09
C PRO A 54 -6.19 10.03 12.05
N ASN A 55 -5.83 11.30 11.85
CA ASN A 55 -6.40 12.42 12.60
C ASN A 55 -7.78 12.85 12.09
N GLU A 56 -8.25 12.25 10.98
CA GLU A 56 -9.55 12.51 10.39
C GLU A 56 -10.36 11.20 10.32
N PRO A 57 -10.87 10.69 11.46
CA PRO A 57 -11.59 9.40 11.52
C PRO A 57 -12.78 9.30 10.55
N ILE A 58 -13.32 10.45 10.11
CA ILE A 58 -14.41 10.50 9.15
C ILE A 58 -13.98 10.01 7.77
N GLU A 59 -12.74 10.27 7.33
CA GLU A 59 -12.20 9.75 6.07
C GLU A 59 -12.15 8.23 6.08
N ILE A 60 -11.64 7.66 7.18
CA ILE A 60 -11.55 6.21 7.36
C ILE A 60 -12.95 5.59 7.43
N THR A 61 -13.88 6.24 8.15
CA THR A 61 -15.27 5.78 8.22
C THR A 61 -15.92 5.77 6.84
N TYR A 62 -15.70 6.82 6.05
CA TYR A 62 -16.21 6.93 4.70
C TYR A 62 -15.63 5.86 3.77
N PHE A 63 -14.32 5.63 3.82
CA PHE A 63 -13.66 4.54 3.09
C PHE A 63 -14.30 3.19 3.42
N LEU A 64 -14.42 2.85 4.71
CA LEU A 64 -14.99 1.57 5.14
C LEU A 64 -16.44 1.39 4.68
N PHE A 65 -17.21 2.48 4.59
CA PHE A 65 -18.58 2.46 4.10
C PHE A 65 -18.65 2.31 2.57
N GLN A 66 -17.90 3.13 1.82
CA GLN A 66 -17.93 3.14 0.37
C GLN A 66 -17.37 1.87 -0.24
N ARG A 67 -16.32 1.31 0.38
CA ARG A 67 -15.60 0.17 -0.17
C ARG A 67 -16.10 -1.18 0.38
N LYS A 68 -17.15 -1.20 1.20
CA LYS A 68 -17.67 -2.43 1.85
C LYS A 68 -18.05 -3.53 0.85
N ASP A 69 -18.49 -3.16 -0.36
CA ASP A 69 -18.91 -4.11 -1.40
C ASP A 69 -17.70 -4.77 -2.09
N TYR A 70 -16.51 -4.17 -1.99
CA TYR A 70 -15.25 -4.75 -2.45
C TYR A 70 -14.64 -5.73 -1.45
N GLY A 71 -15.19 -5.82 -0.23
CA GLY A 71 -14.79 -6.85 0.73
C GLY A 71 -14.82 -6.40 2.17
N MET A 72 -14.63 -7.39 3.05
CA MET A 72 -14.69 -7.22 4.51
C MET A 72 -13.31 -7.08 5.15
N TYR A 73 -12.24 -7.27 4.39
CA TYR A 73 -10.88 -7.10 4.87
C TYR A 73 -10.29 -5.84 4.27
N THR A 74 -9.84 -4.93 5.13
CA THR A 74 -9.11 -3.74 4.73
C THR A 74 -7.62 -3.97 4.98
N ILE A 75 -6.85 -4.15 3.92
CA ILE A 75 -5.39 -4.07 3.97
C ILE A 75 -4.99 -2.63 4.29
N ILE A 76 -4.01 -2.49 5.18
CA ILE A 76 -3.41 -1.21 5.54
C ILE A 76 -1.94 -1.26 5.14
N ILE A 77 -1.56 -0.40 4.21
CA ILE A 77 -0.17 -0.14 3.85
C ILE A 77 0.27 1.08 4.68
N GLY A 78 1.35 0.93 5.45
CA GLY A 78 1.85 1.95 6.35
C GLY A 78 3.32 2.21 6.09
N ILE A 79 3.63 3.35 5.47
CA ILE A 79 5.00 3.75 5.12
C ILE A 79 5.37 4.94 6.00
N PRO A 80 6.40 4.85 6.85
CA PRO A 80 6.87 5.99 7.65
C PRO A 80 7.22 7.19 6.76
N LYS A 81 6.86 8.40 7.20
CA LYS A 81 7.06 9.64 6.42
C LYS A 81 8.51 9.83 6.02
N ALA A 82 9.45 9.59 6.94
CA ALA A 82 10.88 9.67 6.66
C ALA A 82 11.35 8.71 5.53
N ILE A 83 10.78 7.49 5.47
CA ILE A 83 11.07 6.54 4.39
C ILE A 83 10.46 7.02 3.07
N TYR A 84 9.23 7.53 3.12
CA TYR A 84 8.55 8.07 1.93
C TYR A 84 9.26 9.32 1.37
N GLU A 85 9.80 10.17 2.24
CA GLU A 85 10.64 11.32 1.89
C GLU A 85 11.91 10.86 1.17
N ILE A 86 12.60 9.84 1.69
CA ILE A 86 13.75 9.23 0.99
C ILE A 86 13.36 8.72 -0.39
N TYR A 87 12.21 8.04 -0.53
CA TYR A 87 11.73 7.58 -1.84
C TYR A 87 11.44 8.74 -2.79
N SER A 88 10.86 9.82 -2.27
CA SER A 88 10.55 11.04 -3.05
C SER A 88 11.83 11.75 -3.51
N GLU A 89 12.84 11.86 -2.65
CA GLU A 89 14.15 12.44 -3.00
C GLU A 89 14.86 11.64 -4.09
N VAL A 90 14.85 10.31 -3.98
CA VAL A 90 15.44 9.43 -4.99
C VAL A 90 14.66 9.50 -6.30
N SER A 91 13.32 9.50 -6.24
CA SER A 91 12.46 9.71 -7.41
C SER A 91 12.82 10.98 -8.16
N ASN A 92 12.95 12.12 -7.45
CA ASN A 92 13.35 13.40 -8.03
C ASN A 92 14.78 13.37 -8.59
N ARG A 93 15.73 12.74 -7.89
CA ARG A 93 17.13 12.65 -8.32
C ARG A 93 17.31 11.87 -9.62
N PHE A 94 16.51 10.83 -9.82
CA PHE A 94 16.59 9.93 -10.98
C PHE A 94 15.55 10.24 -12.06
N ASP A 95 14.72 11.26 -11.88
CA ASP A 95 13.62 11.63 -12.78
C ASP A 95 12.69 10.43 -13.09
N THR A 96 12.27 9.74 -12.04
CA THR A 96 11.51 8.49 -12.08
C THR A 96 10.31 8.56 -11.12
N GLY A 97 9.28 7.73 -11.32
CA GLY A 97 8.12 7.66 -10.44
C GLY A 97 8.49 7.05 -9.08
N ILE A 98 7.75 7.41 -8.03
CA ILE A 98 8.00 6.87 -6.68
C ILE A 98 7.74 5.36 -6.62
N GLU A 99 6.84 4.87 -7.46
CA GLU A 99 6.54 3.46 -7.67
C GLU A 99 7.77 2.65 -8.11
N GLU A 100 8.57 3.24 -9.02
CA GLU A 100 9.82 2.67 -9.52
C GLU A 100 10.89 2.61 -8.42
N VAL A 101 10.83 3.52 -7.44
CA VAL A 101 11.73 3.55 -6.28
C VAL A 101 11.31 2.53 -5.22
N MET A 102 10.01 2.44 -4.92
CA MET A 102 9.50 1.61 -3.83
C MET A 102 9.33 0.13 -4.20
N THR A 103 9.25 -0.20 -5.49
CA THR A 103 8.99 -1.57 -5.95
C THR A 103 10.14 -2.51 -5.59
N ILE A 104 9.81 -3.68 -5.04
CA ILE A 104 10.82 -4.70 -4.68
C ILE A 104 11.19 -5.61 -5.85
N SER A 105 10.34 -5.68 -6.87
CA SER A 105 10.52 -6.50 -8.07
C SER A 105 10.75 -5.61 -9.30
N ASP A 106 11.33 -6.20 -10.34
CA ASP A 106 11.39 -5.53 -11.65
C ASP A 106 9.96 -5.37 -12.19
N PRO A 107 9.56 -4.15 -12.59
CA PRO A 107 8.24 -3.90 -13.11
C PRO A 107 8.07 -4.58 -14.48
N TYR A 108 6.86 -5.01 -14.76
CA TYR A 108 6.47 -5.65 -16.02
C TYR A 108 5.12 -5.09 -16.49
N TYR A 109 4.81 -5.24 -17.77
CA TYR A 109 3.50 -4.84 -18.29
C TYR A 109 2.46 -5.91 -17.96
N GLY A 110 1.35 -5.49 -17.36
CA GLY A 110 0.17 -6.31 -17.14
C GLY A 110 -0.68 -6.45 -18.41
N ASP A 111 -1.80 -7.15 -18.28
CA ASP A 111 -2.71 -7.46 -19.41
C ASP A 111 -3.34 -6.21 -20.05
N ASN A 112 -3.43 -5.12 -19.29
CA ASN A 112 -3.96 -3.83 -19.72
C ASN A 112 -2.88 -2.87 -20.24
N ASP A 113 -1.67 -3.36 -20.54
CA ASP A 113 -0.54 -2.54 -20.99
C ASP A 113 -0.04 -1.52 -19.94
N GLU A 114 -0.45 -1.64 -18.67
CA GLU A 114 0.02 -0.82 -17.54
C GLU A 114 1.22 -1.46 -16.83
N LEU A 115 2.07 -0.62 -16.23
CA LEU A 115 3.20 -1.11 -15.44
C LEU A 115 2.74 -1.65 -14.09
N ILE A 116 3.17 -2.86 -13.76
CA ILE A 116 2.91 -3.53 -12.50
C ILE A 116 4.10 -3.34 -11.55
N TYR A 117 3.81 -2.90 -10.33
CA TYR A 117 4.77 -2.71 -9.26
C TYR A 117 4.42 -3.57 -8.05
N THR A 118 5.38 -3.78 -7.15
CA THR A 118 5.15 -4.54 -5.91
C THR A 118 5.70 -3.79 -4.71
N ALA A 119 4.80 -3.33 -3.83
CA ALA A 119 5.18 -2.82 -2.52
C ALA A 119 5.56 -3.99 -1.60
N SER A 120 6.70 -3.88 -0.92
CA SER A 120 7.21 -4.90 0.00
C SER A 120 6.18 -5.31 1.07
N PRO A 121 6.13 -6.59 1.49
CA PRO A 121 5.39 -7.00 2.69
C PRO A 121 5.82 -6.22 3.94
N LYS A 122 7.04 -5.68 3.95
CA LYS A 122 7.58 -4.81 5.00
C LYS A 122 6.87 -3.46 5.12
N HIS A 123 6.20 -3.00 4.06
CA HIS A 123 5.35 -1.80 4.06
C HIS A 123 3.89 -2.11 4.40
N ILE A 124 3.50 -3.38 4.47
CA ILE A 124 2.14 -3.79 4.80
C ILE A 124 1.99 -3.79 6.32
N PHE A 125 1.30 -2.79 6.87
CA PHE A 125 1.15 -2.60 8.31
C PHE A 125 0.31 -3.71 8.96
N GLY A 126 -0.72 -4.15 8.24
CA GLY A 126 -1.63 -5.18 8.71
C GLY A 126 -2.92 -5.18 7.92
N TYR A 127 -3.94 -5.82 8.48
CA TYR A 127 -5.31 -5.73 7.97
C TYR A 127 -6.31 -5.52 9.10
N PHE A 128 -7.44 -4.93 8.75
CA PHE A 128 -8.59 -4.75 9.64
C PHE A 128 -9.77 -5.58 9.13
N ASN A 129 -10.33 -6.41 10.00
CA ASN A 129 -11.55 -7.15 9.69
C ASN A 129 -12.75 -6.28 10.03
N ILE A 130 -13.44 -5.79 8.99
CA ILE A 130 -14.60 -4.91 9.15
C ILE A 130 -15.72 -5.60 9.91
N ARG A 131 -15.89 -6.92 9.81
CA ARG A 131 -16.97 -7.62 10.52
C ARG A 131 -16.71 -7.70 12.02
N THR A 132 -15.52 -8.13 12.42
CA THR A 132 -15.16 -8.32 13.84
C THR A 132 -14.62 -7.06 14.51
N ALA A 133 -14.29 -6.04 13.72
CA ALA A 133 -13.61 -4.81 14.16
C ALA A 133 -12.23 -5.07 14.81
N GLU A 134 -11.59 -6.18 14.43
CA GLU A 134 -10.26 -6.56 14.90
C GLU A 134 -9.19 -6.12 13.91
N PHE A 135 -8.08 -5.63 14.45
CA PHE A 135 -6.87 -5.32 13.69
C PHE A 135 -5.83 -6.41 13.91
N PHE A 136 -5.22 -6.86 12.81
CA PHE A 136 -4.16 -7.84 12.80
C PHE A 136 -2.91 -7.22 12.19
N ARG A 137 -1.91 -6.98 13.04
CA ARG A 137 -0.63 -6.41 12.62
C ARG A 137 0.19 -7.43 11.83
N ASN A 138 0.83 -6.99 10.76
CA ASN A 138 1.76 -7.82 10.02
C ASN A 138 3.07 -7.99 10.79
N LYS A 139 3.51 -9.24 10.98
CA LYS A 139 4.80 -9.55 11.61
C LYS A 139 5.99 -9.14 10.74
N ASN A 140 5.78 -9.04 9.43
CA ASN A 140 6.80 -8.63 8.47
C ASN A 140 6.96 -7.10 8.39
N TRP A 141 6.04 -6.32 8.98
CA TRP A 141 6.11 -4.86 8.90
C TRP A 141 7.38 -4.34 9.57
N ASP A 142 8.14 -3.56 8.82
CA ASP A 142 9.44 -3.02 9.24
C ASP A 142 9.46 -1.51 8.96
N PRO A 143 9.32 -0.64 9.98
CA PRO A 143 9.30 0.81 9.80
C PRO A 143 10.64 1.37 9.34
N SER A 144 11.72 0.60 9.41
CA SER A 144 13.04 1.01 8.93
C SER A 144 13.32 0.58 7.48
N PHE A 145 12.38 -0.14 6.85
CA PHE A 145 12.60 -0.70 5.53
C PHE A 145 12.73 0.38 4.46
N ASN A 146 13.92 0.47 3.89
CA ASN A 146 14.27 1.35 2.77
C ASN A 146 14.74 0.50 1.58
N ASN A 147 13.91 0.40 0.55
CA ASN A 147 14.20 -0.37 -0.66
C ASN A 147 15.44 0.15 -1.42
N ASN A 148 15.76 1.44 -1.30
CA ASN A 148 16.92 2.05 -1.97
C ASN A 148 18.27 1.52 -1.46
N LEU A 149 18.31 0.90 -0.28
CA LEU A 149 19.51 0.26 0.24
C LEU A 149 19.77 -1.10 -0.42
N LEU A 150 18.76 -1.68 -1.07
CA LEU A 150 18.82 -3.00 -1.70
C LEU A 150 18.96 -2.92 -3.22
N ARG A 151 18.32 -1.92 -3.84
CA ARG A 151 18.31 -1.72 -5.29
C ARG A 151 18.19 -0.25 -5.66
N PRO A 152 18.76 0.18 -6.80
CA PRO A 152 18.40 1.47 -7.40
C PRO A 152 16.94 1.45 -7.88
N PRO A 153 16.38 2.62 -8.25
CA PRO A 153 15.08 2.68 -8.88
C PRO A 153 14.98 1.72 -10.06
N ALA A 154 13.84 1.04 -10.15
CA ALA A 154 13.60 0.07 -11.21
C ALA A 154 13.55 0.77 -12.57
N LYS A 155 14.14 0.13 -13.58
CA LYS A 155 14.07 0.63 -14.95
C LYS A 155 12.76 0.18 -15.57
N ARG A 156 12.11 1.06 -16.35
CA ARG A 156 10.95 0.67 -17.16
C ARG A 156 11.35 -0.44 -18.13
N PRO A 157 10.61 -1.55 -18.19
CA PRO A 157 10.82 -2.55 -19.21
C PRO A 157 10.56 -1.93 -20.59
N VAL A 158 11.35 -2.36 -21.58
CA VAL A 158 11.05 -2.05 -22.98
C VAL A 158 9.72 -2.73 -23.30
N LYS A 159 8.71 -1.94 -23.69
CA LYS A 159 7.44 -2.49 -24.14
C LYS A 159 7.76 -3.32 -25.39
N PRO A 160 7.45 -4.62 -25.45
CA PRO A 160 7.60 -5.36 -26.69
C PRO A 160 6.78 -4.62 -27.74
N ASP A 161 7.43 -4.14 -28.80
CA ASP A 161 6.74 -3.51 -29.92
C ASP A 161 5.62 -4.48 -30.32
N LYS A 162 4.38 -4.01 -30.30
CA LYS A 162 3.30 -4.72 -30.99
C LYS A 162 3.77 -4.78 -32.43
N LEU A 163 4.29 -5.93 -32.86
CA LEU A 163 4.58 -6.22 -34.26
C LEU A 163 3.32 -5.82 -35.04
N GLN A 164 3.38 -4.65 -35.68
CA GLN A 164 2.33 -4.17 -36.58
C GLN A 164 2.37 -5.01 -37.87
#